data_AF-A0A250DG40-F1
#
_entry.id   AF-A0A250DG40-F1
#
_cell.length_a   1.000
_cell.length_b   1.000
_cell.length_c   1.000
_cell.angle_alpha   90.00
_cell.angle_beta   90.00
_cell.angle_gamma   90.00
#
_symmetry.space_group_name_H-M   'P 1'
#
loop_
_entity.id
_entity.type
_entity.pdbx_description
1 polymer ?
#
loop_
_entity_poly.entity_id
_entity_poly.type
_entity_poly.pdbx_seq_one_letter_code
_entity_poly.pdbx_strand_id
1 'polypeptide(L)' 'MRALPRLCPQCHGPMVMLSRKFSAPRMSDVDQWCKVEYLVSHGFRFQSIREQPSGLLVQYPATLADAKLFVERHANRVR' A
#
# COMPACT_ATOMS: atom_id res chain seq x y z
N MET A 1 -15.41 22.33 -3.29
CA MET A 1 -15.68 21.80 -1.95
C MET A 1 -14.53 20.89 -1.56
N ARG A 2 -13.76 21.20 -0.50
CA ARG A 2 -12.66 20.35 -0.05
C ARG A 2 -13.24 19.28 0.87
N ALA A 3 -13.12 18.01 0.48
CA ALA A 3 -13.58 16.91 1.32
C ALA A 3 -12.81 16.93 2.66
N LEU A 4 -13.53 16.80 3.78
CA LEU A 4 -12.90 16.68 5.09
C LEU A 4 -12.08 15.38 5.15
N PRO A 5 -10.89 15.40 5.77
CA PRO A 5 -10.08 14.20 5.92
C PRO A 5 -10.86 13.17 6.73
N ARG A 6 -10.88 11.91 6.27
CA ARG A 6 -11.41 10.80 7.06
C ARG A 6 -10.43 10.56 8.21
N LEU A 7 -10.92 10.68 9.44
CA LEU A 7 -10.11 10.48 10.63
C LEU A 7 -10.39 9.13 11.24
N CYS A 8 -9.39 8.54 11.88
CA CYS A 8 -9.55 7.32 12.64
C CYS A 8 -10.45 7.55 13.86
N PRO A 9 -11.50 6.76 14.08
CA PRO A 9 -12.37 6.94 15.25
C PRO A 9 -11.67 6.65 16.58
N GLN A 10 -10.53 5.94 16.56
CA GLN A 10 -9.79 5.59 17.77
C GLN A 10 -8.72 6.62 18.13
N CYS A 11 -7.97 7.13 17.15
CA CYS A 11 -6.82 8.01 17.39
C CYS A 11 -6.92 9.39 16.74
N HIS A 12 -8.00 9.67 15.98
CA HIS A 12 -8.20 10.90 15.20
C HIS A 12 -7.11 11.22 14.16
N GLY A 13 -6.22 10.26 13.88
CA GLY A 13 -5.22 10.39 12.82
C GLY A 13 -5.83 10.35 11.42
N PRO A 14 -5.19 10.97 10.41
CA PRO A 14 -5.66 10.93 9.03
C PRO A 14 -5.64 9.51 8.47
N MET A 15 -6.73 9.09 7.85
CA MET A 15 -6.84 7.80 7.18
C MET A 15 -6.50 7.91 5.71
N VAL A 16 -5.88 6.85 5.20
CA VAL A 16 -5.54 6.72 3.79
C VAL A 16 -6.49 5.69 3.16
N MET A 17 -7.12 6.08 2.05
CA MET A 17 -7.97 5.16 1.30
C MET A 17 -7.12 4.15 0.54
N LEU A 18 -7.37 2.87 0.76
CA LEU A 18 -6.74 1.76 0.04
C LEU A 18 -7.73 1.12 -0.93
N SER A 19 -7.21 0.40 -1.93
CA SER A 19 -8.01 -0.33 -2.91
C SER A 19 -8.92 -1.38 -2.25
N ARG A 20 -10.04 -1.69 -2.89
CA ARG A 20 -10.97 -2.77 -2.49
C ARG A 20 -10.33 -4.16 -2.41
N LYS A 21 -9.13 -4.35 -2.97
CA LYS A 21 -8.37 -5.61 -2.95
C LYS A 21 -7.46 -5.72 -1.72
N PHE A 22 -7.30 -4.64 -0.96
CA PHE A 22 -6.53 -4.65 0.26
C PHE A 22 -7.26 -5.45 1.34
N SER A 23 -6.53 -6.34 2.00
CA SER A 23 -7.00 -7.03 3.20
C SER A 23 -6.10 -6.61 4.36
N ALA A 24 -6.70 -6.06 5.41
CA ALA A 24 -5.95 -5.55 6.56
C ALA A 24 -5.24 -6.72 7.27
N PRO A 25 -3.94 -6.59 7.60
CA PRO A 25 -3.26 -7.54 8.47
C PRO A 25 -3.91 -7.61 9.84
N ARG A 26 -3.55 -8.64 10.62
CA ARG A 26 -3.91 -8.70 12.04
C ARG A 26 -3.35 -7.47 12.77
N MET A 27 -4.10 -6.89 13.69
CA MET A 27 -3.69 -5.68 14.43
C MET A 27 -2.33 -5.86 15.13
N SER A 28 -2.06 -7.06 15.67
CA SER A 28 -0.82 -7.38 16.37
C SER A 28 0.38 -7.68 15.46
N ASP A 29 0.17 -7.76 14.15
CA ASP A 29 1.21 -8.11 13.18
C ASP A 29 1.99 -6.86 12.74
N VAL A 30 2.84 -6.38 13.65
CA VAL A 30 3.58 -5.11 13.49
C VAL A 30 4.42 -5.12 12.22
N ASP A 31 5.06 -6.24 11.88
CA ASP A 31 5.91 -6.34 10.69
C ASP A 31 5.11 -6.17 9.39
N GLN A 32 3.92 -6.77 9.33
CA GLN A 32 3.03 -6.57 8.19
C GLN A 32 2.51 -5.13 8.12
N TRP A 33 2.20 -4.50 9.26
CA TRP A 33 1.82 -3.08 9.28
C TRP A 33 2.94 -2.16 8.82
N CYS A 34 4.19 -2.40 9.25
CA CYS A 34 5.36 -1.66 8.77
C CYS A 34 5.51 -1.76 7.25
N LYS A 35 5.29 -2.94 6.67
CA LYS A 35 5.28 -3.14 5.21
C LYS A 35 4.17 -2.34 4.54
N VAL A 36 2.96 -2.39 5.08
CA VAL A 36 1.81 -1.65 4.54
C VAL A 36 2.10 -0.15 4.57
N GLU A 37 2.56 0.37 5.70
CA GLU A 37 2.92 1.78 5.87
C GLU A 37 3.99 2.21 4.86
N TYR A 38 5.05 1.42 4.69
CA TYR A 38 6.11 1.70 3.73
C TYR A 38 5.60 1.76 2.28
N LEU A 39 4.79 0.79 1.86
CA LEU A 39 4.20 0.81 0.52
C LEU A 39 3.29 2.03 0.31
N VAL A 40 2.46 2.33 1.33
CA VAL A 40 1.50 3.44 1.32
C VAL A 40 2.19 4.80 1.29
N SER A 41 3.32 4.96 1.98
CA SER A 41 4.11 6.21 1.96
C SER A 41 4.77 6.45 0.60
N HIS A 42 5.13 5.38 -0.12
CA HIS A 42 5.58 5.41 -1.51
C HIS A 42 4.43 5.42 -2.53
N GLY A 43 3.18 5.63 -2.07
CA GLY A 43 2.00 5.84 -2.90
C GLY A 43 1.30 4.58 -3.40
N PHE A 44 1.81 3.38 -3.07
CA PHE A 44 1.12 2.15 -3.43
C PHE A 44 -0.17 1.99 -2.63
N ARG A 45 -1.30 1.86 -3.33
CA ARG A 45 -2.65 1.71 -2.74
C ARG A 45 -3.24 0.30 -2.87
N PHE A 46 -2.41 -0.72 -3.09
CA PHE A 46 -2.85 -2.11 -3.31
C PHE A 46 -3.80 -2.29 -4.51
N GLN A 47 -3.64 -1.45 -5.52
CA GLN A 47 -4.27 -1.64 -6.82
C GLN A 47 -3.48 -2.66 -7.66
N SER A 48 -4.13 -3.24 -8.66
CA SER A 48 -3.47 -4.15 -9.59
C SER A 48 -2.44 -3.41 -10.43
N ILE A 49 -1.19 -3.85 -10.34
CA ILE A 49 -0.10 -3.38 -11.19
C ILE A 49 0.15 -4.46 -12.24
N ARG A 50 0.28 -4.05 -13.49
CA ARG A 50 0.65 -4.94 -14.59
C ARG A 50 2.05 -4.62 -15.06
N GLU A 51 2.88 -5.64 -15.18
CA GLU A 51 4.17 -5.53 -15.82
C GLU A 51 4.01 -5.27 -17.32
N GLN A 52 4.95 -4.53 -17.89
CA GLN A 52 5.03 -4.31 -19.33
C GLN A 52 6.42 -4.77 -19.79
N PRO A 53 6.51 -5.45 -20.95
CA PRO A 53 5.45 -5.68 -21.94
C PRO A 53 4.55 -6.91 -21.65
N SER A 54 4.88 -7.73 -20.64
CA SER A 54 4.22 -9.03 -20.42
C SER A 54 2.74 -8.98 -20.07
N GLY A 55 2.25 -7.86 -19.51
CA GLY A 55 0.87 -7.71 -19.03
C GLY A 55 0.56 -8.50 -17.74
N LEU A 56 1.55 -9.19 -17.19
CA LEU A 56 1.40 -10.05 -16.02
C LEU A 56 1.05 -9.24 -14.79
N LEU A 57 0.22 -9.81 -13.93
CA LEU A 57 -0.15 -9.20 -12.66
C LEU A 57 1.03 -9.29 -11.70
N VAL A 58 1.47 -8.13 -11.22
CA VAL A 58 2.53 -8.03 -10.22
C VAL A 58 1.99 -8.44 -8.86
N GLN A 59 2.70 -9.33 -8.17
CA GLN A 59 2.39 -9.68 -6.79
C GLN A 59 3.00 -8.67 -5.83
N TYR A 60 2.24 -8.30 -4.79
CA TYR A 60 2.77 -7.47 -3.72
C TYR A 60 3.75 -8.28 -2.84
N PRO A 61 4.76 -7.61 -2.28
CA PRO A 61 5.78 -8.24 -1.46
C PRO A 61 5.18 -8.86 -0.18
N ALA A 62 5.78 -9.97 0.27
CA ALA A 62 5.38 -10.65 1.51
C ALA A 62 6.00 -9.96 2.74
N THR A 63 7.26 -9.53 2.63
CA THR A 63 8.04 -8.96 3.73
C THR A 63 8.35 -7.47 3.53
N LEU A 64 8.79 -6.80 4.60
CA LEU A 64 9.26 -5.42 4.52
C LEU A 64 10.53 -5.29 3.67
N ALA A 65 11.44 -6.27 3.72
CA ALA A 65 12.66 -6.27 2.92
C ALA A 65 12.33 -6.33 1.41
N ASP A 66 11.43 -7.22 1.02
CA ASP A 66 10.95 -7.32 -0.35
C ASP A 66 10.22 -6.04 -0.79
N ALA A 67 9.54 -5.36 0.15
CA ALA A 67 8.85 -4.11 -0.16
C ALA A 67 9.79 -2.98 -0.54
N LYS A 68 10.99 -2.90 0.05
CA LYS A 68 12.01 -1.93 -0.36
C LYS A 68 12.43 -2.15 -1.81
N LEU A 69 12.75 -3.40 -2.17
CA LEU A 69 13.10 -3.77 -3.55
C LEU A 69 11.94 -3.56 -4.52
N PHE A 70 10.71 -3.82 -4.07
CA PHE A 70 9.50 -3.63 -4.85
C PHE A 70 9.27 -2.17 -5.22
N VAL A 71 9.43 -1.26 -4.24
CA VAL A 71 9.28 0.18 -4.47
C VAL A 71 10.29 0.66 -5.50
N GLU A 72 11.56 0.27 -5.38
CA GLU A 72 12.60 0.65 -6.35
C GLU A 72 12.25 0.21 -7.79
N ARG A 73 11.73 -1.01 -7.94
CA ARG A 73 11.37 -1.56 -9.25
C ARG A 73 10.11 -0.93 -9.85
N HIS A 74 9.16 -0.50 -9.01
CA HIS A 74 7.82 -0.11 -9.45
C HIS A 74 7.44 1.34 -9.11
N ALA A 75 8.35 2.18 -8.63
CA ALA A 75 8.10 3.58 -8.26
C ALA A 75 7.36 4.37 -9.36
N ASN A 76 7.77 4.20 -10.63
CA ASN A 76 7.17 4.89 -11.78
C ASN A 76 5.79 4.36 -12.18
N ARG A 77 5.27 3.32 -11.50
CA ARG A 77 3.96 2.71 -11.77
C ARG A 77 2.88 3.20 -10.81
N VAL A 78 3.25 4.01 -9.83
CA VAL A 78 2.35 4.63 -8.87
C VAL A 78 1.87 5.97 -9.43
N ARG A 79 0.55 6.14 -9.56
CA ARG A 79 -0.11 7.40 -9.92
C ARG A 79 -1.17 7.71 -8.88
#